data_AF-A0A1I1ADR9-F1
#
_entry.id   AF-A0A1I1ADR9-F1
#
_cell.length_a   1.000
_cell.length_b   1.000
_cell.length_c   1.000
_cell.angle_alpha   90.00
_cell.angle_beta   90.00
_cell.angle_gamma   90.00
#
_symmetry.space_group_name_H-M   'P 1'
#
loop_
_entity.id
_entity.type
_entity.pdbx_description
1 polymer ?
#
loop_
_entity_poly.entity_id
_entity_poly.type
_entity_poly.pdbx_seq_one_letter_code
_entity_poly.pdbx_strand_id
1 'polypeptide(L)'
;MTISCSCGVAASVRRHPLRRAPLAERLALLAAAVRVEDGFCTVELDGSWHPDGEEPGLDCVVLADLDELDATEGLDPREATQVRAALTGVRLLGRDLPGPLEVDGLRLHVRPAWEYAPALVVSVDDAQGPVVELLAAPDEVDLLPALVELHRTGGRSALHRLARASWHRGRLREHLVVRAHAAA
;
A
#
# COMPACT_ATOMS: atom_id res chain seq x y z
N MET A 1 4.92 3.17 17.27
CA MET A 1 3.59 3.50 16.72
C MET A 1 3.35 4.99 16.53
N THR A 2 2.87 5.35 15.35
CA THR A 2 2.29 6.68 15.03
C THR A 2 0.79 6.52 14.86
N ILE A 3 -0.01 7.44 15.42
CA ILE A 3 -1.45 7.52 15.16
C ILE A 3 -1.71 8.82 14.40
N SER A 4 -2.49 8.76 13.32
CA SER A 4 -2.96 9.92 12.56
C SER A 4 -4.48 9.86 12.36
N CYS A 5 -5.13 11.02 12.23
CA CYS A 5 -6.53 11.09 11.77
C CYS A 5 -6.65 11.88 10.47
N SER A 6 -7.71 11.61 9.71
CA SER A 6 -8.04 12.34 8.48
C SER A 6 -8.25 13.85 8.68
N CYS A 7 -8.48 14.31 9.91
CA CYS A 7 -8.52 15.73 10.27
C CYS A 7 -7.14 16.43 10.28
N GLY A 8 -6.05 15.69 10.06
CA GLY A 8 -4.68 16.21 9.99
C GLY A 8 -3.92 16.18 11.31
N VAL A 9 -4.55 15.73 12.40
CA VAL A 9 -3.89 15.54 13.70
C VAL A 9 -3.11 14.23 13.68
N ALA A 10 -1.89 14.26 14.19
CA ALA A 10 -1.06 13.07 14.38
C ALA A 10 -0.27 13.16 15.69
N ALA A 11 -0.05 12.01 16.34
CA ALA A 11 0.80 11.90 17.52
C ALA A 11 1.62 10.61 17.51
N SER A 12 2.84 10.70 18.04
CA SER A 12 3.63 9.52 18.39
C SER A 12 3.33 9.11 19.83
N VAL A 13 2.86 7.89 20.01
CA VAL A 13 2.55 7.34 21.34
C VAL A 13 3.49 6.21 21.70
N ARG A 14 4.04 6.26 22.92
CA ARG A 14 4.88 5.19 23.47
C ARG A 14 4.05 4.00 24.00
N ARG A 15 2.76 4.20 24.24
CA ARG A 15 1.86 3.14 24.73
C ARG A 15 1.14 2.53 23.53
N HIS A 16 1.56 1.32 23.16
CA HIS A 16 0.92 0.51 22.14
C HIS A 16 -0.23 -0.30 22.78
N PRO A 17 -1.50 -0.02 22.49
CA PRO A 17 -2.60 -0.67 23.22
C PRO A 17 -2.77 -2.14 22.85
N LEU A 18 -2.29 -2.56 21.67
CA LEU A 18 -2.28 -3.99 21.32
C LEU A 18 -1.18 -4.78 22.05
N ARG A 19 -0.28 -4.12 22.80
CA ARG A 19 0.73 -4.80 23.64
C ARG A 19 0.11 -5.81 24.60
N ARG A 20 -1.16 -5.60 24.99
CA ARG A 20 -1.91 -6.50 25.87
C ARG A 20 -3.00 -7.30 25.14
N ALA A 21 -3.19 -7.04 23.85
CA ALA A 21 -4.15 -7.79 23.05
C ALA A 21 -3.67 -9.26 22.94
N PRO A 22 -4.55 -10.25 23.15
CA PRO A 22 -4.25 -11.65 22.87
C PRO A 22 -3.88 -11.85 21.40
N LEU A 23 -3.15 -12.92 21.10
CA LEU A 23 -2.72 -13.24 19.73
C LEU A 23 -3.87 -13.18 18.71
N ALA A 24 -5.03 -13.76 19.03
CA ALA A 24 -6.18 -13.81 18.12
C ALA A 24 -6.67 -12.42 17.72
N GLU A 25 -6.70 -11.47 18.65
CA GLU A 25 -7.09 -10.08 18.38
C GLU A 25 -6.08 -9.37 17.49
N ARG A 26 -4.77 -9.59 17.74
CA ARG A 26 -3.71 -9.04 16.88
C ARG A 26 -3.80 -9.57 15.45
N LEU A 27 -3.98 -10.88 15.30
CA LEU A 27 -4.13 -11.50 13.97
C LEU A 27 -5.38 -11.00 13.24
N ALA A 28 -6.49 -10.77 13.97
CA ALA A 28 -7.69 -10.18 13.39
C ALA A 28 -7.45 -8.75 12.88
N LEU A 29 -6.74 -7.91 13.65
CA LEU A 29 -6.36 -6.56 13.22
C LEU A 29 -5.42 -6.58 12.01
N LEU A 30 -4.42 -7.46 12.00
CA LEU A 30 -3.50 -7.61 10.86
C LEU A 30 -4.18 -8.17 9.61
N ALA A 31 -5.24 -8.96 9.76
CA ALA A 31 -6.06 -9.41 8.65
C ALA A 31 -6.91 -8.26 8.07
N ALA A 32 -7.41 -7.37 8.93
CA ALA A 32 -8.20 -6.20 8.56
C ALA A 32 -7.36 -4.95 8.20
N ALA A 33 -6.04 -5.05 8.24
CA ALA A 33 -5.14 -3.92 8.00
C ALA A 33 -5.40 -3.29 6.62
N VAL A 34 -5.41 -1.95 6.60
CA VAL A 34 -5.52 -1.16 5.37
C VAL A 34 -4.32 -1.43 4.47
N ARG A 35 -3.13 -1.56 5.06
CA ARG A 35 -1.87 -1.80 4.37
C ARG A 35 -0.99 -2.75 5.19
N VAL A 36 -0.28 -3.64 4.51
CA VAL A 36 0.89 -4.35 5.03
C VAL A 36 2.02 -4.29 4.02
N GLU A 37 3.23 -4.02 4.48
CA GLU A 37 4.44 -3.98 3.66
C GLU A 37 5.61 -4.49 4.51
N ASP A 38 5.94 -5.77 4.36
CA ASP A 38 7.11 -6.46 4.92
C ASP A 38 7.53 -6.01 6.33
N GLY A 39 6.72 -6.37 7.32
CA GLY A 39 6.99 -6.06 8.73
C GLY A 39 6.34 -4.77 9.23
N PHE A 40 5.76 -3.96 8.34
CA PHE A 40 4.97 -2.79 8.69
C PHE A 40 3.50 -2.98 8.33
N CYS A 41 2.60 -2.40 9.11
CA CYS A 41 1.18 -2.35 8.76
C CYS A 41 0.51 -1.07 9.23
N THR A 42 -0.52 -0.66 8.48
CA THR A 42 -1.42 0.43 8.85
C THR A 42 -2.79 -0.16 9.12
N VAL A 43 -3.32 0.05 10.33
CA VAL A 43 -4.65 -0.41 10.75
C VAL A 43 -5.58 0.77 10.98
N GLU A 44 -6.86 0.59 10.66
CA GLU A 44 -7.91 1.52 11.04
C GLU A 44 -8.34 1.23 12.47
N LEU A 45 -8.50 2.29 13.26
CA LEU A 45 -8.83 2.23 14.68
C LEU A 45 -10.16 2.93 14.96
N ASP A 46 -10.73 2.56 16.11
CA ASP A 46 -11.89 3.27 16.64
C ASP A 46 -11.56 4.73 17.01
N GLY A 47 -12.58 5.59 16.93
CA GLY A 47 -12.47 7.01 17.20
C GLY A 47 -11.96 7.35 18.60
N SER A 48 -12.13 6.46 19.58
CA SER A 48 -11.56 6.63 20.93
C SER A 48 -10.02 6.71 20.97
N TRP A 49 -9.35 6.40 19.86
CA TRP A 49 -7.89 6.49 19.71
C TRP A 49 -7.43 7.80 19.06
N HIS A 50 -8.35 8.75 18.86
CA HIS A 50 -8.02 10.06 18.31
C HIS A 50 -6.91 10.75 19.15
N PRO A 51 -5.84 11.28 18.52
CA PRO A 51 -4.66 11.77 19.24
C PRO A 51 -4.94 12.87 20.28
N ASP A 52 -5.93 13.72 20.02
CA ASP A 52 -6.28 14.85 20.90
C ASP A 52 -7.25 14.46 22.04
N GLY A 53 -7.68 13.20 22.10
CA GLY A 53 -8.57 12.68 23.15
C GLY A 53 -10.02 13.18 23.11
N GLU A 54 -10.35 14.09 22.17
CA GLU A 54 -11.73 14.43 21.82
C GLU A 54 -12.34 13.35 20.93
N GLU A 55 -13.65 13.14 21.06
CA GLU A 55 -14.40 12.21 20.22
C GLU A 55 -14.34 12.72 18.77
N PRO A 56 -13.74 11.97 17.83
CA PRO A 56 -13.66 12.41 16.45
C PRO A 56 -15.07 12.56 15.87
N GLY A 57 -15.21 13.49 14.94
CA GLY A 57 -16.43 13.54 14.12
C GLY A 57 -16.69 12.19 13.45
N LEU A 58 -17.95 11.91 13.11
CA LEU A 58 -18.40 10.63 12.53
C LEU A 58 -17.67 10.23 11.23
N ASP A 59 -16.98 11.19 10.59
CA ASP A 59 -16.22 10.99 9.35
C ASP A 59 -14.68 10.96 9.57
N CYS A 60 -14.18 11.04 10.81
CA CYS A 60 -12.73 10.95 11.06
C CYS A 60 -12.28 9.49 11.03
N VAL A 61 -11.32 9.19 10.17
CA VAL A 61 -10.67 7.88 10.09
C VAL A 61 -9.37 7.96 10.87
N VAL A 62 -9.24 7.15 11.93
CA VAL A 62 -8.03 7.08 12.75
C VAL A 62 -7.19 5.91 12.26
N LEU A 63 -5.94 6.17 11.87
CA LEU A 63 -4.99 5.18 11.40
C LEU A 63 -3.83 5.04 12.39
N ALA A 64 -3.37 3.81 12.59
CA ALA A 64 -2.13 3.54 13.31
C ALA A 64 -1.14 2.75 12.47
N ASP A 65 0.10 3.26 12.43
CA ASP A 65 1.24 2.56 11.85
C ASP A 65 1.94 1.73 12.92
N LEU A 66 1.99 0.43 12.70
CA LEU A 66 2.65 -0.57 13.53
C LEU A 66 3.82 -1.17 12.76
N ASP A 67 4.87 -1.53 13.49
CA ASP A 67 5.94 -2.39 13.00
C ASP A 67 5.91 -3.76 13.69
N GLU A 68 6.77 -4.66 13.23
CA GLU A 68 6.92 -6.00 13.78
C GLU A 68 7.23 -5.99 15.29
N LEU A 69 8.02 -5.02 15.76
CA LEU A 69 8.41 -4.93 17.17
C LEU A 69 7.19 -4.58 18.03
N ASP A 70 6.42 -3.58 17.60
CA ASP A 70 5.17 -3.17 18.25
C ASP A 70 4.16 -4.34 18.26
N ALA A 71 3.98 -5.02 17.12
CA ALA A 71 2.99 -6.07 16.93
C ALA A 71 3.33 -7.38 17.67
N THR A 72 4.61 -7.66 17.94
CA THR A 72 5.06 -8.88 18.62
C THR A 72 5.33 -8.69 20.11
N GLU A 73 5.29 -7.45 20.62
CA GLU A 73 5.63 -7.16 22.02
C GLU A 73 4.73 -7.94 23.00
N GLY A 74 5.37 -8.61 23.97
CA GLY A 74 4.68 -9.36 25.03
C GLY A 74 4.16 -10.74 24.65
N LEU A 75 4.33 -11.16 23.39
CA LEU A 75 4.01 -12.51 22.93
C LEU A 75 5.16 -13.47 23.23
N ASP A 76 4.83 -14.76 23.37
CA ASP A 76 5.86 -15.79 23.38
C ASP A 76 6.49 -15.98 21.97
N PRO A 77 7.64 -16.67 21.84
CA PRO A 77 8.31 -16.82 20.55
C PRO A 77 7.47 -17.46 19.44
N ARG A 78 6.59 -18.42 19.78
CA ARG A 78 5.74 -19.12 18.81
C ARG A 78 4.61 -18.22 18.32
N GLU A 79 4.00 -17.46 19.23
CA GLU A 79 2.99 -16.46 18.90
C GLU A 79 3.59 -15.32 18.07
N ALA A 80 4.77 -14.84 18.44
CA ALA A 80 5.49 -13.81 17.69
C ALA A 80 5.80 -14.26 16.25
N THR A 81 6.16 -15.53 16.03
CA THR A 81 6.35 -16.09 14.68
C THR A 81 5.08 -16.03 13.84
N GLN A 82 3.89 -16.25 14.43
CA GLN A 82 2.63 -16.16 13.69
C GLN A 82 2.32 -14.73 13.28
N VAL A 83 2.56 -13.76 14.17
CA VAL A 83 2.42 -12.34 13.85
C VAL A 83 3.40 -11.90 12.75
N ARG A 84 4.67 -12.31 12.83
CA ARG A 84 5.67 -12.06 11.77
C ARG A 84 5.25 -12.63 10.42
N ALA A 85 4.74 -13.85 10.42
CA ALA A 85 4.23 -14.48 9.20
C ALA A 85 3.05 -13.69 8.61
N ALA A 86 2.15 -13.19 9.46
CA ALA A 86 1.05 -12.33 9.01
C ALA A 86 1.51 -10.97 8.48
N LEU A 87 2.66 -10.45 8.93
CA LEU A 87 3.26 -9.21 8.45
C LEU A 87 4.15 -9.38 7.22
N THR A 88 4.38 -10.61 6.77
CA THR A 88 5.21 -10.89 5.60
C THR A 88 4.44 -10.61 4.31
N GLY A 89 5.13 -10.08 3.30
CA GLY A 89 4.57 -9.77 2.00
C GLY A 89 3.91 -8.40 1.97
N VAL A 90 3.14 -8.17 0.91
CA VAL A 90 2.58 -6.87 0.62
C VAL A 90 1.07 -7.01 0.42
N ARG A 91 0.29 -6.25 1.20
CA ARG A 91 -1.17 -6.28 1.16
C ARG A 91 -1.77 -4.89 1.16
N LEU A 92 -2.88 -4.74 0.44
CA LEU A 92 -3.72 -3.54 0.48
C LEU A 92 -5.19 -3.96 0.63
N LEU A 93 -5.87 -3.40 1.63
CA LEU A 93 -7.26 -3.74 1.96
C LEU A 93 -7.50 -5.25 2.11
N GLY A 94 -6.58 -5.92 2.81
CA GLY A 94 -6.61 -7.37 3.02
C GLY A 94 -6.29 -8.25 1.80
N ARG A 95 -5.99 -7.67 0.63
CA ARG A 95 -5.62 -8.41 -0.59
C ARG A 95 -4.12 -8.46 -0.76
N ASP A 96 -3.59 -9.63 -1.08
CA ASP A 96 -2.18 -9.79 -1.47
C ASP A 96 -1.92 -9.07 -2.78
N LEU A 97 -0.85 -8.28 -2.80
CA LEU A 97 -0.33 -7.66 -4.00
C LEU A 97 0.68 -8.58 -4.68
N PRO A 98 0.80 -8.53 -6.02
CA PRO A 98 1.78 -9.35 -6.71
C PRO A 98 3.19 -8.96 -6.25
N GLY A 99 4.03 -9.97 -6.04
CA GLY A 99 5.46 -9.75 -5.84
C GLY A 99 6.13 -9.11 -7.07
N PRO A 100 7.40 -8.73 -6.96
CA PRO A 100 8.19 -8.23 -8.09
C PRO A 100 8.07 -9.13 -9.31
N LEU A 101 7.75 -8.53 -10.46
CA LEU A 101 7.57 -9.23 -11.73
C LEU A 101 8.69 -8.82 -12.69
N GLU A 102 9.42 -9.79 -13.22
CA GLU A 102 10.40 -9.56 -14.29
C GLU A 102 9.88 -10.08 -15.63
N VAL A 103 9.72 -9.20 -16.63
CA VAL A 103 9.23 -9.55 -17.98
C VAL A 103 9.93 -8.69 -19.01
N ASP A 104 10.48 -9.31 -20.07
CA ASP A 104 11.12 -8.62 -21.20
C ASP A 104 12.20 -7.59 -20.79
N GLY A 105 12.94 -7.88 -19.72
CA GLY A 105 13.98 -6.98 -19.18
C GLY A 105 13.44 -5.79 -18.37
N LEU A 106 12.13 -5.75 -18.13
CA LEU A 106 11.48 -4.85 -17.17
C LEU A 106 11.35 -5.54 -15.82
N ARG A 107 11.48 -4.74 -14.76
CA ARG A 107 11.10 -5.11 -13.39
C ARG A 107 9.93 -4.25 -12.98
N LEU A 108 8.81 -4.88 -12.66
CA LEU A 108 7.59 -4.20 -12.24
C LEU A 108 7.36 -4.51 -10.76
N HIS A 109 7.06 -3.47 -10.00
CA HIS A 109 6.76 -3.58 -8.58
C HIS A 109 5.43 -2.90 -8.29
N VAL A 110 4.60 -3.55 -7.47
CA VAL A 110 3.34 -2.99 -6.98
C VAL A 110 3.43 -2.93 -5.47
N ARG A 111 3.23 -1.74 -4.91
CA ARG A 111 3.24 -1.52 -3.46
C ARG A 111 2.11 -0.57 -3.04
N PRO A 112 1.68 -0.59 -1.78
CA PRO A 112 0.75 0.40 -1.24
C PRO A 112 1.34 1.81 -1.36
N ALA A 113 0.52 2.77 -1.75
CA ALA A 113 0.88 4.18 -1.69
C ALA A 113 0.92 4.67 -0.23
N TRP A 114 1.71 5.70 0.02
CA TRP A 114 1.75 6.39 1.31
C TRP A 114 0.76 7.56 1.28
N GLU A 115 -0.52 7.22 1.15
CA GLU A 115 -1.63 8.16 1.00
C GLU A 115 -2.71 7.86 2.06
N TYR A 116 -3.55 8.85 2.37
CA TYR A 116 -4.69 8.65 3.28
C TYR A 116 -5.75 7.72 2.69
N ALA A 117 -5.96 7.80 1.38
CA ALA A 117 -6.86 6.91 0.68
C ALA A 117 -6.10 5.65 0.23
N PRO A 118 -6.73 4.47 0.25
CA PRO A 118 -6.13 3.26 -0.30
C PRO A 118 -5.77 3.46 -1.77
N ALA A 119 -4.48 3.38 -2.07
CA ALA A 119 -3.95 3.52 -3.42
C ALA A 119 -2.70 2.64 -3.59
N LEU A 120 -2.33 2.41 -4.84
CA LEU A 120 -1.17 1.62 -5.25
C LEU A 120 -0.14 2.52 -5.92
N VAL A 121 1.13 2.20 -5.70
CA VAL A 121 2.22 2.67 -6.51
C VAL A 121 2.69 1.50 -7.38
N VAL A 122 2.66 1.71 -8.69
CA VAL A 122 3.22 0.79 -9.68
C VAL A 122 4.50 1.40 -10.23
N SER A 123 5.64 0.79 -9.94
CA SER A 123 6.92 1.20 -10.51
C SER A 123 7.39 0.24 -11.59
N VAL A 124 8.05 0.78 -12.60
CA VAL A 124 8.68 0.03 -13.68
C VAL A 124 10.12 0.48 -13.80
N ASP A 125 11.04 -0.48 -13.71
CA ASP A 125 12.47 -0.31 -13.93
C ASP A 125 12.90 -1.11 -15.17
N ASP A 126 13.94 -0.66 -15.85
CA ASP A 126 14.65 -1.45 -16.87
C ASP A 126 16.14 -1.58 -16.49
N ALA A 127 16.95 -2.10 -17.40
CA ALA A 127 18.41 -2.23 -17.21
C ALA A 127 19.14 -0.89 -17.03
N GLN A 128 18.56 0.23 -17.46
CA GLN A 128 19.08 1.59 -17.27
C GLN A 128 18.57 2.26 -15.99
N GLY A 129 17.68 1.58 -15.25
CA GLY A 129 17.10 2.05 -13.99
C GLY A 129 15.63 2.46 -14.10
N PRO A 130 15.13 3.25 -13.14
CA PRO A 130 13.70 3.60 -13.04
C PRO A 130 13.18 4.26 -14.31
N VAL A 131 12.07 3.73 -14.82
CA VAL A 131 11.38 4.25 -16.02
C VAL A 131 10.20 5.11 -15.60
N VAL A 132 9.31 4.58 -14.78
CA VAL A 132 8.08 5.26 -14.38
C VAL A 132 7.62 4.79 -13.01
N GLU A 133 7.02 5.71 -12.24
CA GLU A 133 6.25 5.42 -11.04
C GLU A 133 4.84 6.01 -11.22
N LEU A 134 3.82 5.19 -10.99
CA LEU A 134 2.42 5.50 -11.25
C LEU A 134 1.58 5.31 -9.98
N LEU A 135 0.77 6.31 -9.63
CA LEU A 135 -0.27 6.17 -8.62
C LEU A 135 -1.54 5.62 -9.27
N ALA A 136 -2.04 4.49 -8.77
CA ALA A 136 -3.19 3.77 -9.29
C ALA A 136 -4.20 3.45 -8.18
N ALA A 137 -5.46 3.22 -8.54
CA ALA A 137 -6.48 2.77 -7.59
C ALA A 137 -6.27 1.28 -7.22
N PRO A 138 -6.76 0.81 -6.06
CA PRO A 138 -6.57 -0.58 -5.61
C PRO A 138 -7.10 -1.65 -6.58
N ASP A 139 -8.09 -1.32 -7.40
CA ASP A 139 -8.69 -2.20 -8.41
C ASP A 139 -7.92 -2.22 -9.75
N GLU A 140 -6.83 -1.46 -9.87
CA GLU A 140 -6.07 -1.29 -11.11
C GLU A 140 -4.79 -2.14 -11.17
N VAL A 141 -4.75 -3.31 -10.51
CA VAL A 141 -3.58 -4.23 -10.60
C VAL A 141 -3.39 -4.77 -12.03
N ASP A 142 -4.46 -4.81 -12.83
CA ASP A 142 -4.44 -5.23 -14.24
C ASP A 142 -3.69 -4.25 -15.18
N LEU A 143 -3.05 -3.21 -14.64
CA LEU A 143 -2.20 -2.30 -15.39
C LEU A 143 -0.87 -2.93 -15.84
N LEU A 144 -0.37 -3.97 -15.14
CA LEU A 144 0.96 -4.54 -15.41
C LEU A 144 1.12 -5.05 -16.85
N PRO A 145 0.21 -5.87 -17.42
CA PRO A 145 0.33 -6.31 -18.81
C PRO A 145 0.29 -5.15 -19.80
N ALA A 146 -0.48 -4.10 -19.52
CA ALA A 146 -0.58 -2.92 -20.38
C ALA A 146 0.73 -2.10 -20.39
N LEU A 147 1.43 -2.02 -19.25
CA LEU A 147 2.74 -1.37 -19.16
C LEU A 147 3.82 -2.13 -19.92
N VAL A 148 3.80 -3.46 -19.82
CA VAL A 148 4.70 -4.35 -20.60
C VAL A 148 4.47 -4.15 -22.10
N GLU A 149 3.21 -4.18 -22.55
CA GLU A 149 2.89 -3.99 -23.97
C GLU A 149 3.24 -2.59 -24.48
N LEU A 150 3.01 -1.55 -23.67
CA LEU A 150 3.38 -0.18 -24.00
C LEU A 150 4.90 -0.03 -24.17
N HIS A 151 5.68 -0.72 -23.34
CA HIS A 151 7.13 -0.76 -23.49
C HIS A 151 7.56 -1.56 -24.73
N ARG A 152 6.93 -2.71 -24.99
CA ARG A 152 7.26 -3.56 -26.14
C ARG A 152 7.05 -2.82 -27.47
N THR A 153 5.97 -2.04 -27.58
CA THR A 153 5.60 -1.33 -28.80
C THR A 153 6.29 0.04 -28.94
N GLY A 154 6.50 0.76 -27.84
CA GLY A 154 6.93 2.15 -27.85
C GLY A 154 8.21 2.45 -27.07
N GLY A 155 8.81 1.44 -26.44
CA GLY A 155 10.01 1.53 -25.62
C GLY A 155 9.85 2.39 -24.38
N ARG A 156 10.99 2.66 -23.74
CA ARG A 156 11.11 3.54 -22.56
C ARG A 156 10.42 4.90 -22.74
N SER A 157 10.53 5.51 -23.92
CA SER A 157 9.92 6.81 -24.23
C SER A 157 8.39 6.82 -24.16
N ALA A 158 7.73 5.69 -24.44
CA ALA A 158 6.28 5.59 -24.33
C ALA A 158 5.79 5.59 -22.88
N LEU A 159 6.50 4.88 -22.00
CA LEU A 159 6.25 4.88 -20.55
C LEU A 159 6.46 6.28 -19.95
N HIS A 160 7.51 7.00 -20.34
CA HIS A 160 7.73 8.40 -19.91
C HIS A 160 6.59 9.34 -20.30
N ARG A 161 6.04 9.18 -21.50
CA ARG A 161 4.89 9.99 -21.93
C ARG A 161 3.64 9.70 -21.10
N LEU A 162 3.42 8.42 -20.73
CA LEU A 162 2.33 8.04 -19.83
C LEU A 162 2.51 8.68 -18.45
N ALA A 163 3.72 8.59 -17.87
CA ALA A 163 4.07 9.19 -16.58
C ALA A 163 3.76 10.70 -16.54
N ARG A 164 4.12 11.41 -17.61
CA ARG A 164 3.82 12.84 -17.72
C ARG A 164 2.32 13.10 -17.81
N ALA A 165 1.58 12.27 -18.55
CA ALA A 165 0.14 12.45 -18.70
C ALA A 165 -0.63 12.15 -17.39
N SER A 166 -0.20 11.16 -16.60
CA SER A 166 -0.82 10.83 -15.32
C SER A 166 -0.59 11.91 -14.28
N TRP A 167 0.60 12.50 -14.24
CA TRP A 167 0.93 13.60 -13.32
C TRP A 167 0.03 14.82 -13.54
N HIS A 168 -0.36 15.09 -14.79
CA HIS A 168 -1.24 16.22 -15.12
C HIS A 168 -2.74 15.96 -14.91
N ARG A 169 -3.18 14.71 -14.71
CA ARG A 169 -4.61 14.36 -14.67
C ARG A 169 -5.10 13.70 -13.37
N GLY A 170 -4.21 13.32 -12.46
CA GLY A 170 -4.61 12.71 -11.19
C GLY A 170 -5.36 11.37 -11.30
N ARG A 171 -5.55 10.77 -12.49
CA ARG A 171 -6.06 9.40 -12.73
C ARG A 171 -5.57 8.84 -14.07
N LEU A 172 -5.18 7.56 -14.08
CA LEU A 172 -4.58 6.83 -15.22
C LEU A 172 -5.57 6.19 -16.20
N ARG A 173 -6.82 6.00 -15.77
CA ARG A 173 -7.81 5.13 -16.40
C ARG A 173 -8.16 5.47 -17.86
N GLU A 174 -8.18 6.76 -18.21
CA GLU A 174 -8.65 7.21 -19.54
C GLU A 174 -7.65 6.99 -20.68
N HIS A 175 -6.35 6.84 -20.39
CA HIS A 175 -5.32 6.85 -21.45
C HIS A 175 -4.84 5.48 -21.90
N LEU A 176 -4.90 4.47 -21.03
CA LEU A 176 -4.42 3.12 -21.34
C LEU A 176 -5.45 2.31 -22.15
N VAL A 177 -6.74 2.45 -21.85
CA VAL A 177 -7.83 1.74 -22.55
C VAL A 177 -7.93 2.17 -24.02
N VAL A 178 -7.74 3.46 -24.31
CA VAL A 178 -7.88 4.01 -25.68
C VAL A 178 -6.76 3.54 -26.61
N ARG A 179 -5.57 3.21 -26.10
CA ARG A 179 -4.44 2.76 -26.94
C ARG A 179 -4.37 1.26 -27.15
N ALA A 180 -4.79 0.46 -26.17
CA ALA A 180 -4.84 -0.99 -26.33
C ALA A 180 -5.90 -1.43 -27.36
N HIS A 181 -7.00 -0.67 -27.52
CA HIS A 181 -8.01 -0.94 -28.55
C HIS A 181 -7.71 -0.33 -29.92
N ALA A 182 -6.72 0.58 -30.03
CA ALA A 182 -6.32 1.17 -31.31
C ALA A 182 -5.22 0.35 -32.03
N ALA A 183 -4.70 -0.70 -31.40
CA ALA A 183 -3.62 -1.55 -31.90
C ALA A 183 -4.05 -3.01 -32.18
N ALA A 184 -5.35 -3.32 -32.07
CA ALA A 184 -5.96 -4.60 -32.44
C ALA A 184 -6.75 -4.45 -33.75
#